data_AF-A0A014LVJ0-F1
#
_entry.id   AF-A0A014LVJ0-F1
#
_cell.length_a   1.000
_cell.length_b   1.000
_cell.length_c   1.000
_cell.angle_alpha   90.00
_cell.angle_beta   90.00
_cell.angle_gamma   90.00
#
_symmetry.space_group_name_H-M   'P 1'
#
loop_
_entity.id
_entity.type
_entity.pdbx_description
1 polymer ?
#
loop_
_entity_poly.entity_id
_entity_poly.type
_entity_poly.pdbx_seq_one_letter_code
_entity_poly.pdbx_strand_id
1 'polypeptide(L)'
;MPHPNARLTVHGRRLLIERVRAGRPVAHVADEMGISRTTAHKWVRRWRAEGDAGLYDRSSRPLTTPHRTPADVENRICELRRERKLGPARIGPILEMPASTVHRVLTRHQLNRLRWMDRPTGQVIRRYERGRPGELVHVDIKKLGNIPDGGGHRIMTRQQATGNRQATTDARQGGSPVIGYSFVHTHSHRRPHPARLQRDPDRAYVRPYSSNAERAEALADFLHTYNYHRCHTALGGQPPISRVNNPASQYS
;
A
#
# COMPACT_ATOMS: atom_id res chain seq x y z
N MET A 1 -26.03 -16.32 0.38
CA MET A 1 -26.82 -16.62 -0.84
C MET A 1 -26.64 -18.09 -1.17
N PRO A 2 -27.72 -18.79 -1.58
CA PRO A 2 -27.61 -20.17 -2.05
C PRO A 2 -26.68 -20.22 -3.27
N HIS A 3 -25.77 -21.20 -3.32
CA HIS A 3 -24.89 -21.38 -4.48
C HIS A 3 -25.72 -21.84 -5.70
N PRO A 4 -25.30 -21.55 -6.95
CA PRO A 4 -26.08 -21.87 -8.15
C PRO A 4 -26.51 -23.35 -8.27
N ASN A 5 -25.73 -24.28 -7.71
CA ASN A 5 -26.03 -25.71 -7.75
C ASN A 5 -26.94 -26.20 -6.60
N ALA A 6 -27.54 -25.31 -5.81
CA ALA A 6 -28.31 -25.70 -4.62
C ALA A 6 -29.70 -26.16 -5.03
N ARG A 7 -29.93 -27.49 -4.99
CA ARG A 7 -31.24 -28.10 -5.32
C ARG A 7 -32.38 -27.56 -4.45
N LEU A 8 -32.12 -27.18 -3.19
CA LEU A 8 -33.13 -26.64 -2.28
C LEU A 8 -32.71 -25.30 -1.68
N THR A 9 -33.61 -24.33 -1.79
CA THR A 9 -33.62 -23.09 -1.00
C THR A 9 -34.06 -23.36 0.45
N VAL A 10 -33.96 -22.37 1.34
CA VAL A 10 -34.48 -22.48 2.72
C VAL A 10 -35.98 -22.81 2.72
N HIS A 11 -36.76 -22.22 1.80
CA HIS A 11 -38.18 -22.55 1.64
C HIS A 11 -38.40 -24.01 1.22
N GLY A 12 -37.63 -24.51 0.26
CA GLY A 12 -37.71 -25.93 -0.12
C GLY A 12 -37.36 -26.87 1.04
N ARG A 13 -36.40 -26.49 1.89
CA ARG A 13 -36.07 -27.26 3.10
C ARG A 13 -37.20 -27.22 4.13
N ARG A 14 -37.92 -26.11 4.28
CA ARG A 14 -39.12 -26.05 5.14
C ARG A 14 -40.23 -26.97 4.64
N LEU A 15 -40.49 -26.95 3.34
CA LEU A 15 -41.49 -27.83 2.72
C LEU A 15 -41.17 -29.32 2.92
N LEU A 16 -39.89 -29.69 2.84
CA LEU A 16 -39.41 -31.03 3.19
C LEU A 16 -39.82 -31.39 4.64
N ILE A 17 -39.57 -30.50 5.60
CA ILE A 17 -39.91 -30.73 7.01
C ILE A 17 -41.42 -30.83 7.21
N GLU A 18 -42.21 -29.93 6.64
CA GLU A 18 -43.67 -29.93 6.74
C GLU A 18 -44.26 -31.26 6.26
N ARG A 19 -43.83 -31.74 5.08
CA ARG A 19 -44.27 -33.03 4.53
C ARG A 19 -43.88 -34.21 5.42
N VAL A 20 -42.66 -34.20 5.97
CA VAL A 20 -42.22 -35.24 6.91
C VAL A 20 -43.00 -35.20 8.23
N ARG A 21 -43.32 -34.00 8.74
CA ARG A 21 -44.16 -33.83 9.94
C ARG A 21 -45.60 -34.29 9.74
N ALA A 22 -46.11 -34.19 8.52
CA ALA A 22 -47.40 -34.75 8.13
C ALA A 22 -47.41 -36.29 8.04
N GLY A 23 -46.38 -36.98 8.54
CA GLY A 23 -46.28 -38.44 8.57
C GLY A 23 -45.72 -39.06 7.30
N ARG A 24 -45.31 -38.26 6.31
CA ARG A 24 -44.78 -38.82 5.05
C ARG A 24 -43.37 -39.39 5.25
N PRO A 25 -43.05 -40.57 4.68
CA PRO A 25 -41.70 -41.12 4.74
C PRO A 25 -40.66 -40.20 4.10
N VAL A 26 -39.54 -39.97 4.79
CA VAL A 26 -38.44 -39.07 4.33
C VAL A 26 -37.94 -39.47 2.94
N ALA A 27 -37.90 -40.76 2.62
CA ALA A 27 -37.45 -41.26 1.33
C ALA A 27 -38.35 -40.80 0.16
N HIS A 28 -39.68 -40.86 0.33
CA HIS A 28 -40.61 -40.43 -0.71
C HIS A 28 -40.53 -38.91 -0.93
N VAL A 29 -40.46 -38.14 0.16
CA VAL A 29 -40.33 -36.68 0.05
C VAL A 29 -38.99 -36.29 -0.58
N ALA A 30 -37.91 -37.02 -0.30
CA ALA A 30 -36.61 -36.76 -0.91
C ALA A 30 -36.63 -36.96 -2.43
N ASP A 31 -37.27 -38.04 -2.89
CA ASP A 31 -37.42 -38.39 -4.31
C ASP A 31 -38.23 -37.34 -5.07
N GLU A 32 -39.40 -36.96 -4.55
CA GLU A 32 -40.25 -35.89 -5.12
C GLU A 32 -39.54 -34.54 -5.22
N MET A 33 -38.64 -34.26 -4.29
CA MET A 33 -37.89 -33.00 -4.24
C MET A 33 -36.55 -33.07 -4.97
N GLY A 34 -36.25 -34.20 -5.65
CA GLY A 34 -35.04 -34.37 -6.46
C GLY A 34 -33.75 -34.29 -5.66
N ILE A 35 -33.75 -34.75 -4.40
CA ILE A 35 -32.57 -34.80 -3.52
C ILE A 35 -32.29 -36.20 -3.00
N SER A 36 -31.04 -36.47 -2.63
CA SER A 36 -30.69 -37.75 -2.00
C SER A 36 -31.36 -37.92 -0.64
N ARG A 37 -31.69 -39.18 -0.29
CA ARG A 37 -32.18 -39.56 1.05
C ARG A 37 -31.26 -39.05 2.17
N THR A 38 -29.95 -39.15 1.98
CA THR A 38 -28.94 -38.64 2.92
C THR A 38 -29.03 -37.13 3.13
N THR A 39 -29.30 -36.36 2.08
CA THR A 39 -29.50 -34.91 2.16
C THR A 39 -30.80 -34.57 2.89
N ALA A 40 -31.88 -35.31 2.64
CA ALA A 40 -33.14 -35.13 3.34
C ALA A 40 -33.00 -35.42 4.85
N HIS A 41 -32.40 -36.55 5.22
CA HIS A 41 -32.12 -36.88 6.62
C HIS A 41 -31.21 -35.87 7.30
N LYS A 42 -30.20 -35.31 6.60
CA LYS A 42 -29.37 -34.22 7.14
C LYS A 42 -30.21 -33.03 7.56
N TRP A 43 -31.15 -32.59 6.72
CA TRP A 43 -32.02 -31.44 7.02
C TRP A 43 -33.02 -31.74 8.13
N VAL A 44 -33.65 -32.93 8.11
CA VAL A 44 -34.53 -33.38 9.21
C VAL A 44 -33.79 -33.41 10.55
N ARG A 45 -32.58 -33.96 10.58
CA ARG A 45 -31.74 -34.00 11.79
C ARG A 45 -31.41 -32.60 12.30
N ARG A 46 -31.03 -31.67 11.41
CA ARG A 46 -30.74 -30.29 11.79
C ARG A 46 -31.98 -29.56 12.31
N TRP A 47 -33.12 -29.73 11.65
CA TRP A 47 -34.37 -29.12 12.10
C TRP A 47 -34.82 -29.67 13.47
N ARG A 48 -34.67 -30.97 13.72
CA ARG A 48 -34.97 -31.54 15.05
C ARG A 48 -34.08 -30.97 16.17
N ALA A 49 -32.83 -30.64 15.86
CA ALA A 49 -31.88 -30.10 16.83
C ALA A 49 -32.01 -28.58 17.04
N GLU A 50 -32.31 -27.83 15.97
CA GLU A 50 -32.15 -26.36 15.94
C GLU A 50 -33.41 -25.62 15.43
N GLY A 51 -34.49 -26.35 15.14
CA GLY A 51 -35.69 -25.80 14.51
C GLY A 51 -35.41 -25.20 13.12
N ASP A 52 -36.15 -24.14 12.80
CA ASP A 52 -36.03 -23.42 11.54
C ASP A 52 -34.64 -22.82 11.31
N ALA A 53 -33.92 -22.44 12.37
CA ALA A 53 -32.57 -21.92 12.27
C ALA A 53 -31.60 -22.95 11.65
N GLY A 54 -31.82 -24.24 11.89
CA GLY A 54 -31.02 -25.33 11.34
C GLY A 54 -31.14 -25.52 9.81
N LEU A 55 -32.12 -24.89 9.17
CA LEU A 55 -32.37 -25.00 7.72
C LEU A 55 -31.55 -24.00 6.88
N TYR A 56 -30.91 -23.01 7.52
CA TYR A 56 -30.04 -22.07 6.84
C TYR A 56 -28.69 -22.70 6.47
N ASP A 57 -28.06 -22.17 5.42
CA ASP A 57 -26.72 -22.61 5.01
C ASP A 57 -25.71 -22.24 6.09
N ARG A 58 -24.90 -23.23 6.48
CA ARG A 58 -23.74 -23.00 7.34
C ARG A 58 -22.55 -22.60 6.48
N SER A 59 -21.60 -21.91 7.11
CA SER A 59 -20.34 -21.65 6.45
C SER A 59 -19.66 -22.97 6.07
N SER A 60 -19.30 -23.13 4.80
CA SER A 60 -18.41 -24.20 4.37
C SER A 60 -16.94 -23.93 4.73
N ARG A 61 -16.66 -22.83 5.43
CA ARG A 61 -15.31 -22.51 5.88
C ARG A 61 -14.88 -23.54 6.92
N PRO A 62 -13.70 -24.16 6.77
CA PRO A 62 -13.15 -25.04 7.80
C PRO A 62 -13.12 -24.34 9.15
N LEU A 63 -13.51 -25.05 10.21
CA LEU A 63 -13.44 -24.53 11.58
C LEU A 63 -12.00 -24.30 12.03
N THR A 64 -11.08 -25.14 11.54
CA THR A 64 -9.65 -25.04 11.80
C THR A 64 -8.86 -25.08 10.49
N THR A 65 -7.73 -24.40 10.47
CA THR A 65 -6.76 -24.49 9.37
C THR A 65 -5.40 -24.67 10.02
N PRO A 66 -4.88 -25.90 10.11
CA PRO A 66 -3.65 -26.21 10.87
C PRO A 66 -2.43 -25.40 10.43
N HIS A 67 -2.33 -25.07 9.13
CA HIS A 67 -1.25 -24.27 8.57
C HIS A 67 -1.53 -22.76 8.56
N ARG A 68 -2.50 -22.30 9.36
CA ARG A 68 -2.71 -20.87 9.55
C ARG A 68 -1.55 -20.31 10.37
N THR A 69 -0.99 -19.21 9.90
CA THR A 69 0.06 -18.48 10.61
C THR A 69 -0.39 -18.18 12.05
N PRO A 70 0.40 -18.52 13.07
CA PRO A 70 0.11 -18.21 14.47
C PRO A 70 -0.18 -16.72 14.69
N ALA A 71 -1.07 -16.41 15.65
CA ALA A 71 -1.59 -15.04 15.84
C ALA A 71 -0.51 -14.05 16.27
N ASP A 72 0.44 -14.47 17.10
CA ASP A 72 1.63 -13.75 17.51
C ASP A 72 2.51 -13.36 16.30
N VAL A 73 2.74 -14.29 15.38
CA VAL A 73 3.49 -14.03 14.15
C VAL A 73 2.73 -13.06 13.24
N GLU A 74 1.40 -13.19 13.14
CA GLU A 74 0.57 -12.22 12.40
C GLU A 74 0.62 -10.82 13.01
N ASN A 75 0.63 -10.72 14.34
CA ASN A 75 0.77 -9.45 15.06
C ASN A 75 2.12 -8.80 14.75
N ARG A 76 3.20 -9.59 14.75
CA ARG A 76 4.54 -9.09 14.42
C ARG A 76 4.64 -8.57 12.99
N ILE A 77 3.99 -9.25 12.03
CA ILE A 77 3.84 -8.76 10.66
C ILE A 77 3.11 -7.41 10.63
N CYS A 78 2.03 -7.27 11.39
CA CYS A 78 1.24 -6.05 11.45
C CYS A 78 2.00 -4.89 12.13
N GLU A 79 2.78 -5.16 13.17
CA GLU A 79 3.65 -4.18 13.84
C GLU A 79 4.71 -3.64 12.87
N LEU A 80 5.50 -4.51 12.24
CA LEU A 80 6.51 -4.10 11.26
C LEU A 80 5.89 -3.31 10.10
N ARG A 81 4.66 -3.65 9.73
CA ARG A 81 3.89 -2.90 8.73
C ARG A 81 3.47 -1.52 9.22
N ARG A 82 2.96 -1.40 10.45
CA ARG A 82 2.43 -0.14 10.98
C ARG A 82 3.56 0.80 11.43
N GLU A 83 4.58 0.32 12.11
CA GLU A 83 5.65 1.16 12.65
C GLU A 83 6.65 1.55 11.57
N ARG A 84 7.09 0.56 10.78
CA ARG A 84 8.21 0.72 9.83
C ARG A 84 7.77 0.84 8.38
N LYS A 85 6.46 0.73 8.09
CA LYS A 85 5.87 0.78 6.74
C LYS A 85 6.50 -0.20 5.76
N LEU A 86 7.00 -1.33 6.25
CA LEU A 86 7.68 -2.32 5.42
C LEU A 86 6.70 -3.07 4.51
N GLY A 87 7.15 -3.40 3.31
CA GLY A 87 6.42 -4.25 2.37
C GLY A 87 6.66 -5.75 2.62
N PRO A 88 5.86 -6.64 2.01
CA PRO A 88 6.03 -8.09 2.17
C PRO A 88 7.45 -8.59 1.88
N ALA A 89 8.11 -8.05 0.85
CA ALA A 89 9.49 -8.40 0.48
C ALA A 89 10.55 -7.99 1.52
N ARG A 90 10.22 -7.04 2.41
CA ARG A 90 11.11 -6.60 3.50
C ARG A 90 10.79 -7.29 4.83
N ILE A 91 9.50 -7.55 5.09
CA ILE A 91 9.06 -8.26 6.30
C ILE A 91 9.42 -9.74 6.21
N GLY A 92 9.32 -10.36 5.02
CA GLY A 92 9.60 -11.79 4.82
C GLY A 92 10.97 -12.22 5.36
N PRO A 93 12.08 -11.59 4.93
CA PRO A 93 13.41 -11.91 5.46
C PRO A 93 13.60 -11.61 6.95
N ILE A 94 12.87 -10.64 7.53
CA ILE A 94 12.97 -10.32 8.97
C ILE A 94 12.34 -11.42 9.83
N LEU A 95 11.29 -12.06 9.32
CA LEU A 95 10.53 -13.08 10.04
C LEU A 95 10.73 -14.49 9.44
N GLU A 96 11.75 -14.67 8.61
CA GLU A 96 12.10 -15.93 7.96
C GLU A 96 10.93 -16.64 7.27
N MET A 97 10.11 -15.87 6.52
CA MET A 97 8.91 -16.41 5.86
C MET A 97 8.70 -15.88 4.44
N PRO A 98 7.97 -16.63 3.59
CA PRO A 98 7.68 -16.19 2.23
C PRO A 98 6.90 -14.87 2.20
N ALA A 99 7.30 -13.97 1.30
CA ALA A 99 6.61 -12.69 1.09
C ALA A 99 5.11 -12.86 0.73
N SER A 100 4.75 -13.97 0.09
CA SER A 100 3.35 -14.32 -0.21
C SER A 100 2.52 -14.58 1.06
N THR A 101 3.09 -15.24 2.06
CA THR A 101 2.46 -15.45 3.37
C THR A 101 2.24 -14.13 4.08
N VAL A 102 3.27 -13.27 4.13
CA VAL A 102 3.16 -11.91 4.67
C VAL A 102 2.05 -11.13 3.96
N HIS A 103 2.02 -11.15 2.63
CA HIS A 103 1.00 -10.43 1.86
C HIS A 103 -0.42 -10.90 2.18
N ARG A 104 -0.62 -12.22 2.33
CA ARG A 104 -1.91 -12.82 2.67
C ARG A 104 -2.36 -12.45 4.09
N VAL A 105 -1.44 -12.41 5.06
CA VAL A 105 -1.70 -11.92 6.41
C VAL A 105 -2.11 -10.44 6.36
N LEU A 106 -1.31 -9.59 5.72
CA LEU A 106 -1.61 -8.16 5.60
C LEU A 106 -2.94 -7.88 4.89
N THR A 107 -3.35 -8.72 3.94
CA THR A 107 -4.64 -8.59 3.26
C THR A 107 -5.80 -8.91 4.19
N ARG A 108 -5.69 -9.96 5.02
CA ARG A 108 -6.71 -10.30 6.04
C ARG A 108 -6.88 -9.20 7.08
N HIS A 109 -5.78 -8.54 7.46
CA HIS A 109 -5.78 -7.39 8.37
C HIS A 109 -6.01 -6.05 7.68
N GLN A 110 -6.28 -6.03 6.37
CA GLN A 110 -6.56 -4.82 5.57
C GLN A 110 -5.41 -3.78 5.54
N LEU A 111 -4.17 -4.24 5.77
CA LEU A 111 -2.94 -3.42 5.76
C LEU A 111 -2.11 -3.58 4.46
N ASN A 112 -2.59 -4.35 3.47
CA ASN A 112 -1.82 -4.70 2.27
C ASN A 112 -1.50 -3.49 1.35
N ARG A 113 -2.30 -2.42 1.41
CA ARG A 113 -2.15 -1.24 0.54
C ARG A 113 -1.50 -0.08 1.31
N LEU A 114 -0.20 0.16 1.06
CA LEU A 114 0.53 1.30 1.67
C LEU A 114 -0.11 2.64 1.33
N ARG A 115 -0.63 2.80 0.10
CA ARG A 115 -1.33 4.03 -0.33
C ARG A 115 -2.56 4.38 0.51
N TRP A 116 -3.08 3.40 1.25
CA TRP A 116 -4.23 3.58 2.11
C TRP A 116 -3.80 3.87 3.53
N MET A 117 -2.52 3.78 3.88
CA MET A 117 -2.04 4.13 5.21
C MET A 117 -1.27 5.44 5.16
N ASP A 118 -1.64 6.33 6.07
CA ASP A 118 -0.89 7.54 6.34
C ASP A 118 0.52 7.15 6.76
N ARG A 119 1.52 7.71 6.08
CA ARG A 119 2.91 7.28 6.20
C ARG A 119 3.53 7.61 7.58
N PRO A 120 3.18 8.72 8.24
CA PRO A 120 3.50 8.93 9.64
C PRO A 120 2.66 8.08 10.60
N THR A 121 1.32 8.13 10.54
CA THR A 121 0.48 7.58 11.63
C THR A 121 0.05 6.12 11.43
N GLY A 122 0.10 5.60 10.21
CA GLY A 122 -0.40 4.25 9.87
C GLY A 122 -1.91 4.11 9.84
N GLN A 123 -2.64 5.21 10.06
CA GLN A 123 -4.09 5.25 9.95
C GLN A 123 -4.52 5.20 8.49
N VAL A 124 -5.75 4.76 8.23
CA VAL A 124 -6.26 4.73 6.87
C VAL A 124 -6.44 6.16 6.35
N ILE A 125 -5.80 6.53 5.24
CA ILE A 125 -5.95 7.85 4.59
C ILE A 125 -7.40 7.98 4.11
N ARG A 126 -8.20 8.75 4.85
CA ARG A 126 -9.46 9.31 4.35
C ARG A 126 -9.13 10.53 3.50
N ARG A 127 -9.74 10.63 2.32
CA ARG A 127 -9.55 11.75 1.40
C ARG A 127 -9.95 13.04 2.12
N TYR A 128 -9.06 14.04 2.17
CA TYR A 128 -9.40 15.35 2.70
C TYR A 128 -10.29 16.08 1.70
N GLU A 129 -11.56 16.24 2.04
CA GLU A 129 -12.49 17.11 1.32
C GLU A 129 -12.53 18.46 2.05
N ARG A 130 -12.55 19.54 1.29
CA ARG A 130 -12.49 20.92 1.79
C ARG A 130 -13.48 21.76 0.99
N GLY A 131 -14.22 22.61 1.70
CA GLY A 131 -15.44 23.22 1.17
C GLY A 131 -15.19 24.44 0.29
N ARG A 132 -13.98 25.01 0.30
CA ARG A 132 -13.68 26.25 -0.44
C ARG A 132 -12.49 26.09 -1.39
N PRO A 133 -12.57 26.62 -2.63
CA PRO A 133 -11.42 26.74 -3.52
C PRO A 133 -10.26 27.48 -2.83
N GLY A 134 -9.04 26.97 -2.96
CA GLY A 134 -7.84 27.56 -2.35
C GLY A 134 -7.42 26.95 -1.01
N GLU A 135 -8.26 26.16 -0.34
CA GLU A 135 -7.89 25.49 0.92
C GLU A 135 -6.91 24.32 0.72
N LEU A 136 -6.72 23.88 -0.53
CA LEU A 136 -5.76 22.87 -0.95
C LEU A 136 -4.88 23.42 -2.07
N VAL A 137 -4.05 24.41 -1.77
CA VAL A 137 -2.96 24.80 -2.66
C VAL A 137 -1.81 23.80 -2.48
N HIS A 138 -1.44 23.12 -3.55
CA HIS A 138 -0.20 22.35 -3.55
C HIS A 138 0.86 23.10 -4.35
N VAL A 139 1.92 23.47 -3.64
CA VAL A 139 3.10 24.12 -4.21
C VAL A 139 4.20 23.07 -4.30
N ASP A 140 4.62 22.76 -5.52
CA ASP A 140 5.81 21.96 -5.78
C ASP A 140 6.97 22.88 -6.15
N ILE A 141 8.12 22.67 -5.51
CA ILE A 141 9.33 23.48 -5.70
C ILE A 141 10.43 22.58 -6.23
N LYS A 142 10.85 22.83 -7.47
CA LYS A 142 11.91 22.06 -8.11
C LYS A 142 13.19 22.88 -8.19
N LYS A 143 14.27 22.37 -7.58
CA LYS A 143 15.62 22.94 -7.69
C LYS A 143 16.34 22.35 -8.90
N LEU A 144 16.72 23.18 -9.86
CA LEU A 144 17.41 22.78 -11.09
C LEU A 144 18.75 23.52 -11.20
N GLY A 145 19.80 22.82 -11.67
CA GLY A 145 21.08 23.48 -11.95
C GLY A 145 20.92 24.46 -13.11
N ASN A 146 21.54 25.64 -12.98
CA ASN A 146 21.52 26.63 -14.05
C ASN A 146 22.24 26.11 -15.30
N ILE A 147 21.73 26.49 -16.46
CA ILE A 147 22.34 26.14 -17.75
C ILE A 147 23.41 27.19 -18.04
N PRO A 148 24.64 26.79 -18.43
CA PRO A 148 25.66 27.72 -18.90
C PRO A 148 25.18 28.64 -20.02
N ASP A 149 25.66 29.88 -20.04
CA ASP A 149 25.43 30.79 -21.15
C ASP A 149 26.01 30.20 -22.44
N GLY A 150 25.24 30.24 -23.53
CA GLY A 150 25.57 29.52 -24.77
C GLY A 150 25.19 28.04 -24.78
N GLY A 151 24.70 27.48 -23.66
CA GLY A 151 24.13 26.14 -23.59
C GLY A 151 25.09 25.03 -23.16
N GLY A 152 24.52 23.86 -22.83
CA GLY A 152 25.25 22.71 -22.28
C GLY A 152 25.45 21.55 -23.28
N HIS A 153 26.14 20.50 -22.82
CA HIS A 153 26.59 19.36 -23.65
C HIS A 153 25.48 18.50 -24.27
N ARG A 154 24.20 18.81 -23.99
CA ARG A 154 23.04 18.13 -24.59
C ARG A 154 22.69 18.66 -25.97
N ILE A 155 23.10 19.88 -26.30
CA ILE A 155 22.78 20.54 -27.57
C ILE A 155 24.03 20.89 -28.40
N MET A 156 25.22 20.68 -27.84
CA MET A 156 26.50 20.94 -28.50
C MET A 156 27.60 20.06 -27.92
N THR A 157 28.80 20.09 -28.52
CA THR A 157 29.89 19.19 -28.14
C THR A 157 30.33 19.41 -26.70
N ARG A 158 30.94 18.38 -26.07
CA ARG A 158 31.44 18.49 -24.70
C ARG A 158 32.50 19.59 -24.55
N GLN A 159 33.32 19.79 -25.56
CA GLN A 159 34.36 20.84 -25.57
C GLN A 159 33.73 22.23 -25.57
N GLN A 160 32.79 22.49 -26.48
CA GLN A 160 32.04 23.76 -26.53
C GLN A 160 31.26 24.00 -25.23
N ALA A 161 30.55 22.99 -24.73
CA ALA A 161 29.81 23.10 -23.48
C ALA A 161 30.70 23.36 -22.27
N THR A 162 31.93 22.84 -22.26
CA THR A 162 32.90 23.11 -21.19
C THR A 162 33.41 24.55 -21.29
N GLY A 163 33.69 25.03 -22.51
CA GLY A 163 34.03 26.44 -22.75
C GLY A 163 32.92 27.39 -22.28
N ASN A 164 31.67 27.12 -22.67
CA ASN A 164 30.49 27.85 -22.22
C ASN A 164 30.39 27.86 -20.69
N ARG A 165 30.53 26.69 -20.06
CA ARG A 165 30.52 26.53 -18.59
C ARG A 165 31.60 27.35 -17.91
N GLN A 166 32.80 27.41 -18.48
CA GLN A 166 33.92 28.18 -17.93
C GLN A 166 33.70 29.69 -18.07
N ALA A 167 33.12 30.13 -19.19
CA ALA A 167 32.87 31.53 -19.52
C ALA A 167 31.59 32.12 -18.89
N THR A 168 30.63 31.28 -18.46
CA THR A 168 29.35 31.72 -17.88
C THR A 168 29.51 32.61 -16.64
N THR A 169 30.61 32.44 -15.89
CA THR A 169 30.84 33.19 -14.65
C THR A 169 32.32 33.25 -14.31
N ASP A 170 32.71 34.38 -13.72
CA ASP A 170 34.04 34.58 -13.16
C ASP A 170 34.18 34.01 -11.74
N ALA A 171 33.07 33.69 -11.08
CA ALA A 171 33.07 33.12 -9.74
C ALA A 171 33.55 31.66 -9.75
N ARG A 172 34.50 31.33 -8.87
CA ARG A 172 35.12 30.01 -8.77
C ARG A 172 34.98 29.42 -7.36
N GLN A 173 34.74 28.11 -7.27
CA GLN A 173 34.79 27.34 -6.03
C GLN A 173 35.53 26.02 -6.29
N GLY A 174 36.66 25.80 -5.60
CA GLY A 174 37.50 24.62 -5.84
C GLY A 174 37.97 24.48 -7.29
N GLY A 175 38.28 25.59 -7.95
CA GLY A 175 38.67 25.63 -9.37
C GLY A 175 37.51 25.48 -10.37
N SER A 176 36.27 25.25 -9.91
CA SER A 176 35.09 25.07 -10.78
C SER A 176 34.25 26.35 -10.90
N PRO A 177 33.62 26.62 -12.07
CA PRO A 177 32.69 27.74 -12.26
C PRO A 177 31.43 27.61 -11.40
N VAL A 178 31.00 28.68 -10.72
CA VAL A 178 29.83 28.73 -9.84
C VAL A 178 28.58 29.22 -10.57
N ILE A 179 27.85 28.31 -11.23
CA ILE A 179 26.71 28.67 -12.08
C ILE A 179 25.39 28.76 -11.29
N GLY A 180 25.30 28.09 -10.14
CA GLY A 180 24.14 28.17 -9.24
C GLY A 180 22.92 27.33 -9.66
N TYR A 181 21.78 27.62 -9.03
CA TYR A 181 20.52 26.90 -9.20
C TYR A 181 19.35 27.85 -9.42
N SER A 182 18.37 27.40 -10.20
CA SER A 182 17.06 28.04 -10.36
C SER A 182 15.98 27.21 -9.66
N PHE A 183 14.97 27.89 -9.15
CA PHE A 183 13.82 27.28 -8.49
C PHE A 183 12.57 27.49 -9.34
N VAL A 184 11.95 26.40 -9.77
CA VAL A 184 10.67 26.46 -10.49
C VAL A 184 9.56 26.20 -9.48
N HIS A 185 8.65 27.16 -9.37
CA HIS A 185 7.47 27.07 -8.52
C HIS A 185 6.27 26.69 -9.39
N THR A 186 5.67 25.53 -9.12
CA THR A 186 4.42 25.15 -9.78
C THR A 186 3.31 25.05 -8.74
N HIS A 187 2.21 25.74 -9.03
CA HIS A 187 1.04 25.79 -8.17
C HIS A 187 -0.08 25.05 -8.89
N SER A 188 -0.59 23.98 -8.28
CA SER A 188 -1.80 23.31 -8.79
C SER A 188 -2.96 23.53 -7.84
N HIS A 189 -4.02 24.15 -8.36
CA HIS A 189 -5.32 24.18 -7.72
C HIS A 189 -6.15 23.05 -8.32
N ARG A 190 -6.46 22.02 -7.54
CA ARG A 190 -7.43 21.01 -7.97
C ARG A 190 -8.84 21.53 -7.70
N ARG A 191 -9.65 21.71 -8.75
CA ARG A 191 -11.11 21.65 -8.60
C ARG A 191 -11.52 20.21 -8.27
N PRO A 192 -12.58 19.99 -7.47
CA PRO A 192 -13.07 18.65 -7.21
C PRO A 192 -13.63 18.04 -8.51
N HIS A 193 -12.92 17.07 -9.10
CA HIS A 193 -13.47 16.19 -10.13
C HIS A 193 -12.90 14.76 -9.96
N PRO A 194 -13.72 13.70 -10.13
CA PRO A 194 -13.32 12.33 -9.85
C PRO A 194 -12.55 11.73 -11.04
N ALA A 195 -11.22 11.83 -11.06
CA ALA A 195 -10.34 10.79 -11.64
C ALA A 195 -8.86 11.14 -11.45
N ARG A 196 -8.09 10.08 -11.19
CA ARG A 196 -6.63 9.91 -11.30
C ARG A 196 -5.75 11.14 -11.12
N LEU A 197 -4.93 11.09 -10.07
CA LEU A 197 -3.59 11.64 -10.16
C LEU A 197 -2.58 10.74 -9.46
N GLN A 198 -1.64 10.26 -10.28
CA GLN A 198 -0.28 9.86 -9.92
C GLN A 198 0.31 10.91 -8.97
N ARG A 199 0.96 10.50 -7.88
CA ARG A 199 1.73 11.44 -7.06
C ARG A 199 3.04 10.81 -6.60
N ASP A 200 4.11 11.49 -7.00
CA ASP A 200 5.50 11.23 -6.67
C ASP A 200 5.83 11.45 -5.18
N PRO A 201 6.90 10.83 -4.63
CA PRO A 201 7.09 10.66 -3.20
C PRO A 201 8.26 11.48 -2.62
N ASP A 202 8.08 12.79 -2.43
CA ASP A 202 9.07 13.62 -1.72
C ASP A 202 8.73 13.82 -0.23
N ARG A 203 9.66 13.36 0.62
CA ARG A 203 9.53 13.14 2.08
C ARG A 203 9.87 14.35 2.96
N ALA A 204 10.03 15.56 2.41
CA ALA A 204 10.36 16.74 3.23
C ALA A 204 9.20 17.22 4.14
N TYR A 205 8.00 16.65 4.00
CA TYR A 205 6.76 17.14 4.62
C TYR A 205 6.08 16.13 5.56
N VAL A 206 6.82 15.17 6.14
CA VAL A 206 6.24 14.04 6.93
C VAL A 206 6.03 14.37 8.42
N ARG A 207 6.57 15.49 8.92
CA ARG A 207 6.32 16.01 10.28
C ARG A 207 5.80 17.45 10.15
N PRO A 208 4.67 17.82 10.79
CA PRO A 208 4.32 19.23 10.89
C PRO A 208 5.38 19.91 11.76
N TYR A 209 6.05 20.92 11.20
CA TYR A 209 6.96 21.78 11.94
C TYR A 209 6.19 23.04 12.32
N SER A 210 6.23 23.37 13.60
CA SER A 210 5.59 24.57 14.15
C SER A 210 6.40 25.84 13.83
N SER A 211 7.67 25.69 13.45
CA SER A 211 8.55 26.78 13.05
C SER A 211 9.65 26.34 12.06
N ASN A 212 10.27 27.31 11.37
CA ASN A 212 11.41 27.05 10.50
C ASN A 212 12.66 26.55 11.25
N ALA A 213 12.84 26.94 12.51
CA ALA A 213 13.95 26.49 13.34
C ALA A 213 13.84 24.98 13.65
N GLU A 214 12.64 24.52 14.03
CA GLU A 214 12.35 23.10 14.27
C GLU A 214 12.59 22.25 13.00
N ARG A 215 12.27 22.79 11.83
CA ARG A 215 12.53 22.14 10.54
C ARG A 215 14.02 22.05 10.23
N ALA A 216 14.79 23.09 10.55
CA ALA A 216 16.23 23.14 10.30
C ALA A 216 16.98 22.13 11.17
N GLU A 217 16.58 21.99 12.43
CA GLU A 217 17.13 21.01 13.36
C GLU A 217 16.87 19.57 12.90
N ALA A 218 15.67 19.26 12.42
CA ALA A 218 15.30 17.93 11.93
C ALA A 218 15.90 17.56 10.54
N LEU A 219 16.50 18.53 9.84
CA LEU A 219 16.98 18.34 8.47
C LEU A 219 18.20 17.41 8.43
N ALA A 220 19.08 17.47 9.41
CA ALA A 220 20.30 16.68 9.47
C ALA A 220 19.99 15.17 9.53
N ASP A 221 19.14 14.76 10.46
CA ASP A 221 18.72 13.36 10.64
C ASP A 221 17.94 12.84 9.43
N PHE A 222 17.10 13.69 8.84
CA PHE A 222 16.39 13.37 7.61
C PHE A 222 17.35 13.08 6.46
N LEU A 223 18.34 13.95 6.24
CA LEU A 223 19.34 13.78 5.18
C LEU A 223 20.19 12.52 5.40
N HIS A 224 20.59 12.24 6.64
CA HIS A 224 21.30 11.01 6.97
C HIS A 224 20.46 9.77 6.62
N THR A 225 19.21 9.73 7.07
CA THR A 225 18.30 8.61 6.79
C THR A 225 18.00 8.47 5.28
N TYR A 226 17.82 9.59 4.58
CA TYR A 226 17.57 9.59 3.14
C TYR A 226 18.78 9.05 2.38
N ASN A 227 19.99 9.56 2.67
CA ASN A 227 21.19 9.22 1.90
C ASN A 227 21.73 7.83 2.22
N TYR A 228 21.66 7.38 3.48
CA TYR A 228 22.33 6.16 3.93
C TYR A 228 21.41 4.96 4.09
N HIS A 229 20.09 5.17 4.27
CA HIS A 229 19.18 4.09 4.65
C HIS A 229 17.94 3.94 3.76
N ARG A 230 17.54 4.98 3.01
CA ARG A 230 16.33 4.92 2.18
C ARG A 230 16.61 4.16 0.90
N CYS A 231 16.04 2.96 0.75
CA CYS A 231 16.06 2.23 -0.51
C CYS A 231 15.29 2.96 -1.63
N HIS A 232 15.90 3.10 -2.81
CA HIS A 232 15.24 3.63 -4.02
C HIS A 232 15.06 2.52 -5.06
N THR A 233 13.86 2.39 -5.62
CA THR A 233 13.56 1.43 -6.69
C THR A 233 14.35 1.71 -7.97
N ALA A 234 14.59 2.98 -8.29
CA ALA A 234 15.47 3.39 -9.38
C ALA A 234 16.95 3.00 -9.18
N LEU A 235 17.34 2.64 -7.95
CA LEU A 235 18.69 2.21 -7.59
C LEU A 235 18.74 0.72 -7.24
N GLY A 236 17.80 -0.09 -7.75
CA GLY A 236 17.76 -1.52 -7.47
C GLY A 236 17.50 -1.86 -6.00
N GLY A 237 16.86 -0.94 -5.25
CA GLY A 237 16.61 -1.10 -3.82
C GLY A 237 17.75 -0.64 -2.92
N GLN A 238 18.82 -0.05 -3.47
CA GLN A 238 19.94 0.48 -2.69
C GLN A 238 19.71 1.95 -2.25
N PRO A 239 20.38 2.42 -1.18
CA PRO A 239 20.31 3.80 -0.74
C PRO A 239 21.10 4.76 -1.66
N PRO A 240 20.77 6.07 -1.70
CA PRO A 240 21.43 7.03 -2.58
C PRO A 240 22.96 7.04 -2.48
N ILE A 241 23.50 6.83 -1.28
CA ILE A 241 24.95 6.78 -1.08
C ILE A 241 25.64 5.66 -1.85
N SER A 242 24.93 4.58 -2.18
CA SER A 242 25.49 3.46 -2.96
C SER A 242 25.90 3.84 -4.39
N ARG A 243 25.56 5.06 -4.83
CA ARG A 243 25.91 5.61 -6.15
C ARG A 243 27.00 6.68 -6.06
N VAL A 244 27.40 7.07 -4.84
CA VAL A 244 28.44 8.07 -4.61
C VAL A 244 29.77 7.34 -4.50
N ASN A 245 30.53 7.36 -5.58
CA ASN A 245 31.90 6.83 -5.67
C ASN A 245 32.96 7.89 -5.34
N ASN A 246 32.55 8.98 -4.69
CA ASN A 246 33.43 10.09 -4.36
C ASN A 246 33.12 10.75 -2.99
N PRO A 247 32.99 9.99 -1.88
CA PRO A 247 32.93 10.57 -0.54
C PRO A 247 34.31 11.13 -0.15
N ALA A 248 34.32 12.20 0.64
CA ALA A 248 35.52 12.96 1.04
C ALA A 248 36.62 12.14 1.76
N SER A 249 36.37 10.88 2.10
CA SER A 249 37.34 9.95 2.69
C SER A 249 38.09 9.07 1.68
N GLN A 250 37.93 9.29 0.37
CA GLN A 250 38.54 8.47 -0.70
C GLN A 250 39.69 9.15 -1.45
N TYR A 251 40.08 10.37 -1.05
CA TYR A 251 41.32 11.00 -1.52
C TYR A 251 42.29 11.08 -0.34
N SER A 252 43.37 10.30 -0.40
CA SER A 252 44.59 10.53 0.38
C SER A 252 45.50 11.49 -0.36
#